data_AF-A0A0F8ZUY0-F1
#
_entry.id   AF-A0A0F8ZUY0-F1
#
_cell.length_a   1.000
_cell.length_b   1.000
_cell.length_c   1.000
_cell.angle_alpha   90.00
_cell.angle_beta   90.00
_cell.angle_gamma   90.00
#
_symmetry.space_group_name_H-M   'P 1'
#
loop_
_entity.id
_entity.type
_entity.pdbx_description
1 polymer ?
#
loop_
_entity_poly.entity_id
_entity_poly.type
_entity_poly.pdbx_seq_one_letter_code
_entity_poly.pdbx_strand_id
1 'polypeptide(L)' 'MHLTPFLKRVALAKLLGFILGALGYFIFSSTATLSGIFLLGMAGWFVTLGALVGILGFYQTMPFLGIPIPVWLRG' A
#
# COMPACT_ATOMS: atom_id res chain seq x y z
N MET A 1 -13.85 -15.63 -12.26
CA MET A 1 -13.29 -15.86 -10.90
C MET A 1 -13.88 -14.82 -9.96
N HIS A 2 -14.66 -15.23 -8.95
CA HIS A 2 -15.15 -14.30 -7.92
C HIS A 2 -14.01 -14.00 -6.93
N LEU A 3 -13.53 -12.77 -6.93
CA LEU A 3 -12.57 -12.30 -5.93
C LEU A 3 -13.25 -12.18 -4.57
N THR A 4 -12.63 -12.73 -3.52
CA THR A 4 -13.11 -12.57 -2.14
C THR A 4 -13.12 -11.08 -1.75
N PRO A 5 -14.00 -10.64 -0.84
CA PRO A 5 -14.06 -9.24 -0.41
C PRO A 5 -12.72 -8.75 0.16
N PHE A 6 -11.96 -9.64 0.80
CA PHE A 6 -10.58 -9.39 1.21
C PHE A 6 -9.67 -9.06 0.02
N LEU A 7 -9.63 -9.93 -0.99
CA LEU A 7 -8.75 -9.75 -2.15
C LEU A 7 -9.09 -8.48 -2.93
N LYS A 8 -10.39 -8.13 -3.03
CA LYS A 8 -10.83 -6.88 -3.67
C LYS A 8 -10.27 -5.64 -2.95
N ARG A 9 -10.33 -5.61 -1.62
CA ARG A 9 -9.81 -4.49 -0.82
C ARG A 9 -8.29 -4.36 -0.94
N VAL A 10 -7.56 -5.47 -0.83
CA VAL A 10 -6.10 -5.49 -0.98
C VAL A 10 -5.70 -5.06 -2.40
N ALA A 11 -6.42 -5.54 -3.43
CA ALA A 11 -6.17 -5.14 -4.81
C ALA A 11 -6.40 -3.64 -5.04
N LEU A 12 -7.48 -3.06 -4.49
CA LEU A 12 -7.75 -1.62 -4.55
C LEU A 12 -6.67 -0.80 -3.85
N ALA A 13 -6.29 -1.19 -2.63
CA ALA A 13 -5.26 -0.48 -1.87
C ALA A 13 -3.87 -0.57 -2.54
N LYS A 14 -3.55 -1.72 -3.15
CA LYS A 14 -2.33 -1.91 -3.94
C LYS A 14 -2.33 -1.07 -5.22
N LEU A 15 -3.48 -0.97 -5.91
CA LEU A 15 -3.65 -0.09 -7.08
C LEU A 15 -3.44 1.38 -6.71
N LEU A 16 -4.02 1.83 -5.60
CA LEU A 16 -3.80 3.18 -5.07
C LEU A 16 -2.31 3.42 -4.74
N GLY A 17 -1.66 2.47 -4.06
CA GLY A 17 -0.23 2.53 -3.79
C GLY A 17 0.63 2.58 -5.06
N PHE A 18 0.22 1.87 -6.12
CA PHE A 18 0.88 1.93 -7.42
C PHE A 18 0.71 3.27 -8.11
N ILE A 19 -0.51 3.83 -8.12
CA ILE A 19 -0.77 5.15 -8.71
C ILE A 19 0.03 6.22 -7.97
N LEU A 20 0.02 6.22 -6.64
CA LEU A 20 0.79 7.17 -5.82
C LEU A 20 2.30 7.00 -6.01
N GLY A 21 2.81 5.76 -6.04
CA GLY A 21 4.22 5.47 -6.31
C GLY A 21 4.67 5.93 -7.69
N ALA A 22 3.84 5.70 -8.72
CA ALA A 22 4.11 6.15 -10.09
C ALA A 22 4.08 7.67 -10.20
N LEU A 23 3.10 8.34 -9.56
CA LEU A 23 3.06 9.81 -9.49
C LEU A 23 4.29 10.38 -8.79
N GLY A 24 4.70 9.79 -7.67
CA GLY A 24 5.94 10.14 -6.98
C GLY A 24 7.15 9.99 -7.89
N TYR A 25 7.26 8.88 -8.61
CA TYR A 25 8.33 8.68 -9.59
C TYR A 25 8.36 9.79 -10.64
N PHE A 26 7.23 10.14 -11.27
CA PHE A 26 7.17 11.18 -12.29
C PHE A 26 7.53 12.57 -11.74
N ILE A 27 7.05 12.93 -10.56
CA ILE A 27 7.32 14.23 -9.92
C ILE A 27 8.82 14.34 -9.56
N PHE A 28 9.37 13.32 -8.91
CA PHE A 28 10.74 13.35 -8.43
C PHE A 28 11.77 13.02 -9.52
N SER A 29 11.40 12.27 -10.57
CA SER A 29 12.32 11.99 -11.69
C SER A 29 12.69 13.25 -12.48
N SER A 30 11.86 14.28 -12.47
CA SER A 30 12.14 15.54 -13.18
C SER A 30 12.98 16.52 -12.36
N THR A 31 13.04 16.35 -11.03
CA THR A 31 13.63 17.35 -10.12
C THR A 31 14.75 16.82 -9.24
N ALA A 32 14.83 15.51 -9.02
CA ALA A 32 15.79 14.92 -8.10
C ALA A 32 17.07 14.47 -8.82
N THR A 33 18.22 14.79 -8.22
CA THR A 33 19.55 14.22 -8.54
C THR A 33 19.71 12.77 -8.07
N LEU A 34 18.63 12.14 -7.63
CA LEU A 34 18.61 10.77 -7.11
C LEU A 34 18.73 9.76 -8.25
N SER A 35 19.42 8.65 -7.97
CA SER A 35 19.51 7.52 -8.90
C SER A 35 18.11 7.02 -9.30
N GLY A 36 17.89 6.77 -10.59
CA GLY A 36 16.62 6.23 -11.09
C GLY A 36 16.21 4.91 -10.43
N ILE A 37 17.18 4.10 -10.00
CA ILE A 37 16.94 2.86 -9.22
C ILE A 37 16.33 3.17 -7.86
N PHE A 38 16.79 4.23 -7.19
CA PHE A 38 16.26 4.63 -5.90
C PHE A 38 14.80 5.10 -6.02
N LEU A 39 14.49 5.90 -7.05
CA LEU A 39 13.13 6.36 -7.31
C LEU A 39 12.18 5.20 -7.65
N LEU A 40 12.64 4.20 -8.42
CA LEU A 40 11.88 2.98 -8.68
C LEU A 40 11.67 2.16 -7.40
N GLY A 41 12.70 2.05 -6.55
CA GLY A 41 12.59 1.40 -5.24
C GLY A 41 11.57 2.11 -4.33
N MET A 42 11.56 3.44 -4.33
CA MET A 42 10.58 4.24 -3.60
C MET A 42 9.15 4.04 -4.14
N ALA A 43 8.97 4.05 -5.47
CA ALA A 43 7.68 3.77 -6.09
C ALA A 43 7.16 2.37 -5.75
N GLY A 44 8.04 1.35 -5.77
CA GLY A 44 7.73 -0.01 -5.33
C GLY A 44 7.33 -0.07 -3.85
N TRP A 45 7.94 0.76 -3.00
CA TRP A 45 7.58 0.90 -1.59
C TRP A 45 6.16 1.43 -1.38
N PHE A 46 5.69 2.37 -2.20
CA PHE A 46 4.31 2.84 -2.12
C PHE A 46 3.29 1.73 -2.45
N VAL A 47 3.64 0.81 -3.36
CA VAL A 47 2.82 -0.37 -3.67
C VAL A 47 2.74 -1.32 -2.47
N THR A 48 3.87 -1.57 -1.79
CA THR A 48 3.90 -2.46 -0.62
C THR A 48 3.16 -1.84 0.57
N LEU A 49 3.30 -0.54 0.80
CA LEU A 49 2.50 0.19 1.80
C LEU A 49 1.00 0.11 1.48
N GLY A 50 0.61 0.31 0.23
CA GLY A 50 -0.79 0.16 -0.19
C GLY A 50 -1.34 -1.24 0.11
N ALA A 51 -0.56 -2.28 -0.16
CA ALA A 51 -0.94 -3.65 0.16
C ALA A 51 -1.08 -3.88 1.68
N LEU A 52 -0.14 -3.37 2.49
CA LEU A 52 -0.19 -3.47 3.95
C LEU A 52 -1.41 -2.76 4.54
N VAL A 53 -1.71 -1.55 4.07
CA VAL A 53 -2.91 -0.79 4.48
C VAL A 53 -4.19 -1.55 4.11
N GLY A 54 -4.25 -2.14 2.91
CA GLY A 54 -5.38 -2.97 2.49
C GLY A 54 -5.61 -4.19 3.36
N ILE A 55 -4.54 -4.82 3.85
CA ILE A 55 -4.58 -5.96 4.77
C ILE A 55 -5.02 -5.50 6.16
N LEU A 56 -4.37 -4.48 6.72
CA LEU A 56 -4.63 -3.97 8.06
C LEU A 56 -6.05 -3.44 8.22
N GLY A 57 -6.57 -2.76 7.20
CA GLY A 57 -7.96 -2.28 7.24
C GLY A 57 -8.98 -3.41 7.30
N PHE A 58 -8.68 -4.60 6.76
CA PHE A 58 -9.61 -5.73 6.78
C PHE A 58 -9.68 -6.41 8.15
N TYR A 59 -8.55 -6.55 8.84
CA TYR A 59 -8.51 -7.15 10.16
C TYR A 59 -8.94 -6.11 11.22
N GLN A 60 -9.95 -6.44 12.02
CA GLN A 60 -10.33 -5.60 13.18
C GLN A 60 -9.62 -6.04 14.47
N THR A 61 -9.04 -7.24 14.45
CA THR A 61 -8.36 -7.89 15.57
C THR A 61 -7.06 -8.51 15.06
N MET A 62 -6.01 -8.44 15.88
CA MET A 62 -4.76 -9.14 15.59
C MET A 62 -5.01 -10.65 15.57
N PRO A 63 -4.73 -11.35 14.46
CA PRO A 63 -5.08 -12.77 14.32
C PRO A 63 -4.35 -13.68 15.32
N PHE A 64 -3.19 -13.26 15.82
CA PHE A 64 -2.37 -14.05 16.76
C PHE A 64 -2.60 -13.70 18.23
N LEU A 65 -2.93 -12.43 18.53
CA LEU A 65 -3.08 -11.92 19.89
C LEU A 65 -4.54 -11.76 20.32
N GLY A 66 -5.50 -11.76 19.40
CA GLY A 66 -6.91 -11.50 19.69
C GLY A 66 -7.20 -10.07 20.18
N ILE A 67 -6.18 -9.21 20.26
CA ILE A 67 -6.32 -7.81 20.69
C ILE A 67 -6.91 -6.99 19.55
N PRO A 68 -7.87 -6.11 19.83
CA PRO A 68 -8.52 -5.35 18.78
C PRO A 68 -7.58 -4.24 18.29
N ILE A 69 -7.37 -4.15 16.97
CA ILE A 69 -6.38 -3.27 16.33
C ILE A 69 -6.71 -1.80 16.67
N PRO A 70 -5.76 -0.86 16.86
CA PRO A 70 -6.10 0.54 17.14
C PRO A 70 -7.09 1.11 16.10
N VAL A 71 -8.04 1.95 16.54
CA VAL A 71 -9.15 2.44 15.69
C VAL A 71 -8.66 3.16 14.43
N TRP A 72 -7.50 3.83 14.51
CA TRP A 72 -6.81 4.50 13.42
C TRP A 72 -6.30 3.57 12.31
N LEU A 73 -6.16 2.27 12.62
CA LEU A 73 -5.71 1.22 11.70
C LEU A 73 -6.85 0.28 11.27
N ARG A 74 -8.02 0.37 11.93
CA ARG A 74 -9.27 -0.25 11.48
C ARG A 74 -9.87 0.63 10.39
N GLY A 75 -9.38 0.47 9.17
CA GLY A 75 -9.76 1.31 8.02
C GLY A 75 -11.22 1.20 7.63
#